data_AF-A0A6J1WDI8-F1
#
_entry.id   AF-A0A6J1WDI8-F1
#
_cell.length_a   1.000
_cell.length_b   1.000
_cell.length_c   1.000
_cell.angle_alpha   90.00
_cell.angle_beta   90.00
_cell.angle_gamma   90.00
#
_symmetry.space_group_name_H-M   'P 1'
#
loop_
_entity.id
_entity.type
_entity.pdbx_description
1 polymer ?
#
loop_
_entity_poly.entity_id
_entity_poly.type
_entity_poly.pdbx_seq_one_letter_code
_entity_poly.pdbx_strand_id
1 'polypeptide(L)'
;MCIYIGGVRLSRTEADGFTDSIQSVLNDETGRRLFKNFMIEINETEGVKKLNVYIQAINCTTYQGIDSLMSNAMKIEELDGDIIGQLIEARTSRNGNLIIKKIKEEIRNKLSPEYGMLQNNILNSLR
;
A
#
# COMPACT_ATOMS: atom_id res chain seq x y z
N MET A 1 -20.73 18.41 -2.95
CA MET A 1 -20.79 17.25 -3.87
C MET A 1 -20.03 16.10 -3.24
N CYS A 2 -20.56 14.87 -3.33
CA CYS A 2 -19.90 13.66 -2.83
C CYS A 2 -19.91 12.60 -3.94
N ILE A 3 -18.89 11.74 -3.95
CA ILE A 3 -18.78 10.59 -4.85
C ILE A 3 -18.69 9.29 -4.05
N TYR A 4 -19.00 8.16 -4.70
CA TYR A 4 -18.93 6.83 -4.11
C TYR A 4 -18.01 5.95 -4.95
N ILE A 5 -16.95 5.43 -4.36
CA ILE A 5 -15.98 4.54 -5.01
C ILE A 5 -15.64 3.42 -4.01
N GLY A 6 -15.63 2.15 -4.43
CA GLY A 6 -15.30 1.08 -3.50
C GLY A 6 -16.26 0.99 -2.32
N GLY A 7 -17.51 1.43 -2.46
CA GLY A 7 -18.45 1.58 -1.33
C GLY A 7 -18.06 2.65 -0.28
N VAL A 8 -17.03 3.47 -0.54
CA VAL A 8 -16.61 4.58 0.33
C VAL A 8 -17.18 5.90 -0.23
N ARG A 9 -17.89 6.65 0.63
CA ARG A 9 -18.35 8.00 0.31
C ARG A 9 -17.21 8.99 0.54
N LEU A 10 -16.91 9.80 -0.46
CA LEU A 10 -15.89 10.85 -0.40
C LEU A 10 -16.52 12.23 -0.64
N SER A 11 -16.14 13.21 0.17
CA SER A 11 -16.30 14.62 -0.15
C SER A 11 -15.32 15.06 -1.25
N ARG A 12 -15.56 16.24 -1.84
CA ARG A 12 -14.65 16.82 -2.84
C ARG A 12 -13.24 16.98 -2.26
N THR A 13 -13.11 17.51 -1.05
CA THR A 13 -11.82 17.73 -0.38
C THR A 13 -11.08 16.43 -0.09
N GLU A 14 -11.78 15.37 0.34
CA GLU A 14 -11.16 14.05 0.52
C GLU A 14 -10.69 13.46 -0.81
N ALA A 15 -11.53 13.58 -1.85
CA ALA A 15 -11.19 13.12 -3.19
C ALA A 15 -9.96 13.83 -3.75
N ASP A 16 -9.91 15.17 -3.63
CA ASP A 16 -8.75 15.97 -4.05
C ASP A 16 -7.49 15.54 -3.27
N GLY A 17 -7.57 15.41 -1.94
CA GLY A 17 -6.43 14.98 -1.11
C GLY A 17 -5.94 13.55 -1.39
N PHE A 18 -6.82 12.63 -1.77
CA PHE A 18 -6.43 11.29 -2.20
C PHE A 18 -5.86 11.25 -3.63
N THR A 19 -6.17 12.25 -4.46
CA THR A 19 -5.55 12.40 -5.79
C THR A 19 -4.20 13.11 -5.78
N ASP A 20 -3.79 13.74 -4.67
CA ASP A 20 -2.50 14.46 -4.57
C ASP A 20 -1.30 13.52 -4.63
N SER A 21 -1.33 12.45 -3.83
CA SER A 21 -0.25 11.47 -3.80
C SER A 21 -0.71 10.11 -3.28
N ILE A 22 0.00 9.06 -3.69
CA ILE A 22 -0.19 7.71 -3.12
C ILE A 22 0.05 7.72 -1.60
N GLN A 23 0.92 8.59 -1.10
CA GLN A 23 1.22 8.69 0.32
C GLN A 23 0.01 9.18 1.13
N SER A 24 -0.78 10.11 0.57
CA SER A 24 -2.04 10.58 1.16
C SER A 24 -3.02 9.43 1.36
N VAL A 25 -3.15 8.57 0.35
CA VAL A 25 -4.00 7.36 0.39
C VAL A 25 -3.48 6.34 1.40
N LEU A 26 -2.16 6.08 1.39
CA LEU A 26 -1.55 5.04 2.20
C LEU A 26 -1.44 5.40 3.68
N ASN A 27 -1.31 6.69 4.02
CA ASN A 27 -1.24 7.15 5.41
C ASN A 27 -2.61 7.27 6.08
N ASP A 28 -3.67 7.47 5.30
CA ASP A 28 -5.04 7.58 5.80
C ASP A 28 -5.77 6.23 5.85
N GLU A 29 -6.56 5.98 6.90
CA GLU A 29 -7.31 4.72 7.03
C GLU A 29 -8.45 4.62 6.02
N THR A 30 -9.18 5.71 5.79
CA THR A 30 -10.23 5.78 4.77
C THR A 30 -9.63 5.64 3.37
N GLY A 31 -8.48 6.26 3.11
CA GLY A 31 -7.71 6.11 1.88
C GLY A 31 -7.31 4.66 1.61
N ARG A 32 -6.73 3.97 2.59
CA ARG A 32 -6.38 2.54 2.45
C ARG A 32 -7.61 1.66 2.20
N ARG A 33 -8.72 1.91 2.89
CA ARG A 33 -9.98 1.17 2.69
C ARG A 33 -10.55 1.39 1.29
N LEU A 34 -10.60 2.64 0.85
CA LEU A 34 -11.00 3.02 -0.50
C LEU A 34 -10.14 2.30 -1.54
N PHE A 35 -8.82 2.37 -1.38
CA PHE A 35 -7.88 1.80 -2.34
C PHE A 35 -8.01 0.27 -2.41
N LYS A 36 -8.15 -0.39 -1.26
CA LYS A 36 -8.42 -1.82 -1.18
C LYS A 36 -9.71 -2.20 -1.89
N ASN A 37 -10.81 -1.49 -1.60
CA ASN A 37 -12.10 -1.81 -2.18
C ASN A 37 -12.12 -1.57 -3.68
N PHE A 38 -11.49 -0.48 -4.15
CA PHE A 38 -11.30 -0.23 -5.57
C PHE A 38 -10.53 -1.37 -6.26
N MET A 39 -9.40 -1.80 -5.69
CA MET A 39 -8.63 -2.93 -6.26
C MET A 39 -9.44 -4.24 -6.29
N ILE A 40 -10.27 -4.49 -5.27
CA ILE A 40 -11.19 -5.64 -5.28
C ILE A 40 -12.22 -5.50 -6.42
N GLU A 41 -12.81 -4.32 -6.61
CA GLU A 41 -13.79 -4.06 -7.67
C GLU A 41 -13.21 -4.30 -9.07
N ILE A 42 -11.94 -3.94 -9.30
CA ILE A 42 -11.26 -4.14 -10.58
C ILE A 42 -10.52 -5.50 -10.70
N ASN A 43 -10.69 -6.40 -9.73
CA ASN A 43 -10.03 -7.71 -9.64
C ASN A 43 -8.48 -7.68 -9.57
N GLU A 44 -7.89 -6.58 -9.11
CA GLU A 44 -6.44 -6.43 -8.90
C GLU A 44 -5.98 -7.12 -7.59
N THR A 45 -5.93 -8.45 -7.65
CA THR A 45 -5.63 -9.30 -6.49
C THR A 45 -4.22 -9.06 -5.94
N GLU A 46 -3.25 -8.82 -6.83
CA GLU A 46 -1.86 -8.59 -6.43
C GLU A 46 -1.70 -7.22 -5.74
N GLY A 47 -2.38 -6.19 -6.24
CA GLY A 47 -2.49 -4.89 -5.58
C GLY A 47 -3.03 -5.00 -4.14
N VAL A 48 -4.04 -5.84 -3.92
CA VAL A 48 -4.57 -6.10 -2.57
C VAL A 48 -3.53 -6.76 -1.67
N LYS A 49 -2.74 -7.72 -2.17
CA LYS A 49 -1.66 -8.35 -1.38
C LYS A 49 -0.59 -7.33 -1.01
N LYS A 50 -0.12 -6.53 -1.97
CA LYS A 50 0.83 -5.43 -1.77
C LYS A 50 0.32 -4.50 -0.66
N LEU A 51 -0.92 -4.02 -0.75
CA LEU A 51 -1.49 -3.11 0.25
C LEU A 51 -1.59 -3.75 1.64
N ASN A 52 -1.94 -5.04 1.75
CA ASN A 52 -1.97 -5.73 3.03
C ASN A 52 -0.58 -5.82 3.67
N VAL A 53 0.48 -6.06 2.88
CA VAL A 53 1.87 -6.03 3.36
C VAL A 53 2.25 -4.64 3.85
N TYR A 54 1.86 -3.58 3.14
CA TYR A 54 2.08 -2.20 3.59
C TYR A 54 1.41 -1.91 4.93
N ILE A 55 0.15 -2.35 5.12
CA ILE A 55 -0.59 -2.20 6.37
C ILE A 55 0.09 -2.95 7.51
N GLN A 56 0.54 -4.19 7.26
CA GLN A 56 1.31 -4.95 8.25
C GLN A 56 2.60 -4.22 8.63
N ALA A 57 3.29 -3.60 7.67
CA ALA A 57 4.50 -2.83 7.93
C ALA A 57 4.25 -1.60 8.80
N ILE A 58 3.13 -0.90 8.63
CA ILE A 58 2.73 0.22 9.50
C ILE A 58 2.54 -0.24 10.95
N ASN A 59 1.90 -1.39 11.14
CA ASN A 59 1.53 -1.91 12.45
C ASN A 59 2.64 -2.77 13.08
N CYS A 60 3.78 -2.92 12.42
CA CYS A 60 4.86 -3.79 12.84
C CYS A 60 5.66 -3.14 13.98
N THR A 61 5.54 -3.67 15.19
CA THR A 61 6.22 -3.15 16.40
C THR A 61 7.15 -4.16 17.07
N THR A 62 7.19 -5.41 16.59
CA THR A 62 7.94 -6.51 17.20
C THR A 62 8.76 -7.27 16.18
N TYR A 63 9.84 -7.93 16.62
CA TYR A 63 10.67 -8.80 15.78
C TYR A 63 9.89 -9.97 15.15
N GLN A 64 8.95 -10.57 15.88
CA GLN A 64 8.08 -11.63 15.32
C GLN A 64 7.16 -11.07 14.23
N GLY A 65 6.69 -9.82 14.41
CA GLY A 65 5.95 -9.10 13.37
C GLY A 65 6.81 -8.85 12.13
N ILE A 66 8.11 -8.61 12.30
CA ILE A 66 9.05 -8.40 11.19
C ILE A 66 9.24 -9.70 10.40
N ASP A 67 9.42 -10.85 11.05
CA ASP A 67 9.58 -12.14 10.36
C ASP A 67 8.31 -12.49 9.54
N SER A 68 7.13 -12.23 10.11
CA SER A 68 5.86 -12.44 9.42
C SER A 68 5.69 -11.47 8.23
N LEU A 69 6.07 -10.20 8.41
CA LEU A 69 6.06 -9.19 7.37
C LEU A 69 6.99 -9.59 6.21
N MET A 70 8.21 -10.02 6.51
CA MET A 70 9.17 -10.51 5.51
C MET A 70 8.63 -11.72 4.75
N SER A 71 8.01 -12.69 5.46
CA SER A 71 7.42 -13.86 4.80
C SER A 71 6.30 -13.49 3.84
N ASN A 72 5.46 -12.50 4.19
CA ASN A 72 4.38 -12.05 3.32
C ASN A 72 4.90 -11.17 2.17
N ALA A 73 5.92 -10.35 2.41
CA ALA A 73 6.59 -9.60 1.36
C ALA A 73 7.20 -10.54 0.31
N MET A 74 7.92 -11.59 0.71
CA MET A 74 8.52 -12.56 -0.21
C MET A 74 7.52 -13.33 -1.11
N LYS A 75 6.21 -13.27 -0.81
CA LYS A 75 5.16 -13.89 -1.64
C LYS A 75 4.66 -12.98 -2.76
N ILE A 76 5.07 -11.71 -2.77
CA ILE A 76 4.76 -10.77 -3.86
C ILE A 76 5.77 -11.03 -4.97
N GLU A 77 5.28 -11.49 -6.12
CA GLU A 77 6.13 -11.92 -7.25
C GLU A 77 7.02 -10.79 -7.79
N GLU A 78 6.61 -9.53 -7.59
CA GLU A 78 7.30 -8.35 -8.09
C GLU A 78 8.35 -7.77 -7.14
N LEU A 79 8.57 -8.36 -5.96
CA LEU A 79 9.57 -7.84 -5.03
C LEU A 79 10.99 -8.13 -5.54
N ASP A 80 11.77 -7.07 -5.72
CA ASP A 80 13.11 -7.13 -6.29
C ASP A 80 14.05 -8.03 -5.46
N GLY A 81 14.88 -8.83 -6.14
CA GLY A 81 15.91 -9.68 -5.52
C GLY A 81 16.92 -8.87 -4.70
N ASP A 82 17.22 -7.64 -5.12
CA ASP A 82 18.10 -6.72 -4.38
C ASP A 82 17.50 -6.33 -3.02
N ILE A 83 16.17 -6.23 -2.96
CA ILE A 83 15.45 -5.92 -1.73
C ILE A 83 15.42 -7.14 -0.83
N ILE A 84 15.24 -8.34 -1.39
CA ILE A 84 15.37 -9.59 -0.64
C ILE A 84 16.76 -9.68 0.03
N GLY A 85 17.84 -9.37 -0.70
CA GLY A 85 19.20 -9.31 -0.15
C GLY A 85 19.33 -8.32 1.00
N GLN A 86 18.84 -7.09 0.81
CA GLN A 86 18.85 -6.04 1.82
C GLN A 86 18.00 -6.36 3.06
N LEU A 87 16.90 -7.10 2.90
CA LEU A 87 16.06 -7.57 3.99
C LEU A 87 16.75 -8.68 4.79
N ILE A 88 17.47 -9.58 4.10
CA ILE A 88 18.29 -10.61 4.75
C ILE A 88 19.40 -9.95 5.58
N GLU A 89 20.11 -8.97 5.03
CA GLU A 89 21.15 -8.21 5.76
C GLU A 89 20.60 -7.47 6.97
N ALA A 90 19.46 -6.77 6.81
CA ALA A 90 18.87 -6.04 7.91
C ALA A 90 18.31 -6.98 9.01
N ARG A 91 17.89 -8.20 8.64
CA ARG A 91 17.48 -9.25 9.58
C ARG A 91 18.67 -9.79 10.35
N THR A 92 19.79 -10.09 9.68
CA THR A 92 21.01 -10.58 10.36
C THR A 92 21.62 -9.50 11.26
N SER A 93 21.51 -8.23 10.88
CA SER A 93 21.96 -7.09 11.70
C SER A 93 20.98 -6.70 12.82
N ARG A 94 19.84 -7.40 12.97
CA ARG A 94 18.76 -7.07 13.91
C ARG A 94 18.37 -5.58 13.84
N ASN A 95 18.19 -5.05 12.62
CA ASN A 95 17.77 -3.66 12.43
C ASN A 95 16.34 -3.62 11.90
N GLY A 96 15.38 -3.86 12.79
CA GLY A 96 13.96 -3.96 12.45
C GLY A 96 13.36 -2.69 11.82
N ASN A 97 13.81 -1.51 12.26
CA ASN A 97 13.33 -0.24 11.70
C ASN A 97 13.74 -0.06 10.23
N LEU A 98 14.95 -0.49 9.87
CA LEU A 98 15.42 -0.43 8.49
C LEU A 98 14.61 -1.39 7.59
N ILE A 99 14.28 -2.58 8.09
CA ILE A 99 13.43 -3.55 7.38
C ILE A 99 12.06 -2.94 7.07
N ILE A 100 11.38 -2.42 8.10
CA ILE A 100 10.05 -1.83 7.95
C ILE A 100 10.07 -0.67 6.95
N LYS A 101 11.08 0.20 7.04
CA LYS A 101 11.22 1.34 6.12
C LYS A 101 11.36 0.88 4.67
N LYS A 102 12.28 -0.06 4.39
CA LYS A 102 12.52 -0.57 3.02
C LYS A 102 11.28 -1.23 2.43
N ILE A 103 10.58 -2.07 3.21
CA ILE A 103 9.34 -2.71 2.76
C ILE A 103 8.27 -1.66 2.43
N LYS A 104 8.08 -0.65 3.29
CA LYS A 104 7.09 0.40 3.04
C LYS A 104 7.39 1.17 1.75
N GLU A 105 8.65 1.55 1.53
CA GLU A 105 9.05 2.30 0.33
C GLU A 105 8.84 1.49 -0.95
N GLU A 106 9.24 0.22 -0.94
CA GLU A 106 9.11 -0.61 -2.13
C GLU A 106 7.66 -0.96 -2.46
N ILE A 107 6.89 -1.39 -1.46
CA ILE A 107 5.49 -1.72 -1.67
C ILE A 107 4.72 -0.49 -2.15
N ARG A 108 5.04 0.71 -1.65
CA ARG A 108 4.47 1.95 -2.18
C ARG A 108 4.80 2.14 -3.66
N ASN A 109 6.04 1.92 -4.08
CA ASN A 109 6.43 2.05 -5.49
C ASN A 109 5.68 1.03 -6.37
N LYS A 110 5.53 -0.20 -5.89
CA LYS A 110 4.81 -1.29 -6.59
C LYS A 110 3.30 -1.12 -6.63
N LEU A 111 2.73 -0.26 -5.78
CA LEU A 111 1.32 0.14 -5.80
C LEU A 111 1.05 1.35 -6.70
N SER A 112 2.08 1.95 -7.31
CA SER A 112 1.93 3.13 -8.15
C SER A 112 1.03 2.92 -9.37
N PRO A 113 1.06 1.78 -10.09
CA PRO A 113 0.15 1.53 -11.22
C PRO A 113 -1.31 1.53 -10.79
N GLU A 114 -1.64 0.79 -9.73
CA GLU A 114 -3.00 0.68 -9.18
C GLU A 114 -3.47 2.04 -8.62
N TYR A 115 -2.56 2.82 -8.03
CA TYR A 115 -2.85 4.18 -7.59
C TYR A 115 -3.22 5.08 -8.77
N GLY A 116 -2.52 4.99 -9.90
CA GLY A 116 -2.87 5.73 -11.11
C GLY A 116 -4.26 5.40 -11.62
N MET A 117 -4.67 4.13 -11.54
CA MET A 117 -6.04 3.71 -11.87
C MET A 117 -7.08 4.30 -10.90
N LEU A 118 -6.81 4.27 -9.59
CA LEU A 118 -7.67 4.89 -8.59
C LEU A 118 -7.81 6.39 -8.82
N GLN A 119 -6.70 7.09 -9.05
CA GLN A 119 -6.66 8.53 -9.28
C GLN A 119 -7.52 8.90 -10.49
N ASN A 120 -7.37 8.19 -11.60
CA ASN A 120 -8.20 8.38 -12.79
C ASN A 120 -9.68 8.13 -12.52
N ASN A 121 -10.02 7.10 -11.74
CA ASN A 121 -11.40 6.80 -11.37
C ASN A 121 -12.03 7.93 -10.52
N ILE A 122 -11.29 8.46 -9.54
CA ILE A 122 -11.72 9.60 -8.72
C ILE A 122 -11.96 10.82 -9.60
N LEU A 123 -11.00 11.18 -10.45
CA LEU A 123 -11.08 12.36 -11.31
C LEU A 123 -12.24 12.28 -12.31
N ASN A 124 -12.51 11.09 -12.85
CA ASN A 124 -13.65 10.86 -13.75
C ASN A 124 -15.00 10.95 -13.01
N SER A 125 -15.06 10.49 -11.77
CA SER A 125 -16.28 10.57 -10.94
C SER A 125 -16.59 12.00 -10.45
N LEU A 126 -15.61 12.90 -10.53
CA LEU A 126 -15.73 14.31 -10.11
C LEU A 126 -16.13 15.27 -11.24
N ARG A 127 -16.20 14.78 -12.49
CA ARG A 127 -16.67 15.50 -13.66
C ARG A 127 -18.19 15.39 -13.77
#